data_AF-A0A4Y2NDE3-F1
#
_entry.id   AF-A0A4Y2NDE3-F1
#
_cell.length_a   1.000
_cell.length_b   1.000
_cell.length_c   1.000
_cell.angle_alpha   90.00
_cell.angle_beta   90.00
_cell.angle_gamma   90.00
#
_symmetry.space_group_name_H-M   'P 1'
#
loop_
_entity.id
_entity.type
_entity.pdbx_description
1 polymer ?
#
loop_
_entity_poly.entity_id
_entity_poly.type
_entity_poly.pdbx_seq_one_letter_code
_entity_poly.pdbx_strand_id
1 'polypeptide(L)'
;MPHWTAAKRVLKYLKGTKNRGLTFRPTKRPLVGYADSDWASDITDRKTYSGCVLKFADGAISWESKRQHCVALSSTEAEYIALSECAKEIVYLRRFLNELYDLLDETPTVAFSDSQAAQKLVQNPIFHPRTKHIDIRCH
;
A
#
# COMPACT_ATOMS: atom_id res chain seq x y z
N MET A 1 13.00 27.51 1.51
CA MET A 1 12.26 27.73 0.24
C MET A 1 11.52 26.51 -0.32
N PRO A 2 12.00 25.25 -0.22
CA PRO A 2 11.33 24.07 -0.82
C PRO A 2 9.92 23.80 -0.26
N HIS A 3 9.73 23.91 1.06
CA HIS A 3 8.45 23.61 1.72
C HIS A 3 7.32 24.54 1.29
N TRP A 4 7.60 25.84 1.08
CA TRP A 4 6.59 26.81 0.63
C TRP A 4 6.07 26.48 -0.78
N THR A 5 6.97 26.08 -1.68
CA THR A 5 6.61 25.63 -3.03
C THR A 5 5.78 24.36 -2.99
N ALA A 6 6.15 23.38 -2.15
CA ALA A 6 5.38 22.16 -1.95
C ALA A 6 3.97 22.44 -1.40
N ALA A 7 3.86 23.29 -0.38
CA ALA A 7 2.56 23.70 0.18
C ALA A 7 1.68 24.37 -0.87
N LYS A 8 2.25 25.30 -1.67
CA LYS A 8 1.52 25.92 -2.79
C LYS A 8 1.08 24.90 -3.85
N ARG A 9 1.90 23.89 -4.15
CA ARG A 9 1.54 22.82 -5.09
C ARG A 9 0.32 22.04 -4.60
N VAL A 10 0.30 21.67 -3.32
CA VAL A 10 -0.85 20.99 -2.69
C VAL A 10 -2.11 21.86 -2.79
N LEU A 11 -2.03 23.14 -2.40
CA LEU A 11 -3.18 24.05 -2.48
C LEU A 11 -3.69 24.26 -3.91
N LYS A 12 -2.78 24.36 -4.90
CA LYS A 12 -3.15 24.45 -6.32
C LYS A 12 -3.84 23.19 -6.80
N TYR A 13 -3.35 22.01 -6.41
CA TYR A 13 -3.98 20.74 -6.72
C TYR A 13 -5.39 20.70 -6.16
N LEU A 14 -5.56 20.93 -4.85
CA LEU A 14 -6.86 20.94 -4.17
C LEU A 14 -7.85 21.92 -4.83
N LYS A 15 -7.40 23.14 -5.13
CA LYS A 15 -8.22 24.14 -5.82
C LYS A 15 -8.65 23.68 -7.22
N GLY A 16 -7.73 23.08 -7.99
CA GLY A 16 -8.00 22.57 -9.34
C GLY A 16 -8.85 21.30 -9.37
N THR A 17 -8.84 20.52 -8.28
CA THR A 17 -9.57 19.25 -8.18
C THR A 17 -10.76 19.29 -7.23
N LYS A 18 -11.25 20.49 -6.87
CA LYS A 18 -12.38 20.67 -5.94
C LYS A 18 -13.66 19.90 -6.32
N ASN A 19 -13.84 19.61 -7.61
CA ASN A 19 -15.00 18.89 -8.14
C ASN A 19 -14.72 17.38 -8.34
N ARG A 20 -13.52 16.90 -7.98
CA ARG A 20 -13.22 15.46 -8.01
C ARG A 20 -13.75 14.81 -6.74
N GLY A 21 -14.24 13.59 -6.88
CA GLY A 21 -14.69 12.76 -5.77
C GLY A 21 -14.65 11.29 -6.15
N LEU A 22 -14.81 10.43 -5.16
CA LEU A 22 -14.97 9.00 -5.38
C LEU A 22 -16.37 8.74 -5.95
N THR A 23 -16.44 7.97 -7.03
CA THR A 23 -17.71 7.53 -7.62
C THR A 23 -17.85 6.05 -7.38
N PHE A 24 -18.81 5.67 -6.55
CA PHE A 24 -19.15 4.27 -6.32
C PHE A 24 -20.26 3.86 -7.28
N ARG A 25 -20.07 2.71 -7.92
CA ARG A 25 -21.08 2.10 -8.79
C ARG A 25 -21.25 0.64 -8.39
N PRO A 26 -22.47 0.09 -8.46
CA PRO A 26 -22.66 -1.32 -8.21
C PRO A 26 -21.92 -2.13 -9.29
N THR A 27 -20.88 -2.85 -8.89
CA THR A 27 -20.17 -3.80 -9.74
C THR A 27 -19.89 -5.06 -8.94
N LYS A 28 -19.64 -6.18 -9.63
CA LYS A 28 -19.26 -7.46 -8.99
C LYS A 28 -17.74 -7.60 -8.84
N ARG A 29 -16.98 -6.50 -8.91
CA ARG A 29 -15.51 -6.58 -8.76
C ARG A 29 -15.15 -6.88 -7.31
N PRO A 30 -14.31 -7.90 -7.04
CA PRO A 30 -13.92 -8.26 -5.69
C PRO A 30 -13.03 -7.17 -5.08
N LEU A 31 -12.72 -7.35 -3.80
CA LEU A 31 -11.68 -6.57 -3.13
C LEU A 31 -10.33 -6.79 -3.84
N VAL A 32 -9.61 -5.70 -4.09
CA VAL A 32 -8.22 -5.73 -4.61
C VAL A 32 -7.41 -4.64 -3.92
N GLY A 33 -6.11 -4.89 -3.71
CA GLY A 33 -5.19 -3.93 -3.12
C GLY A 33 -4.10 -3.49 -4.09
N TYR A 34 -3.60 -2.27 -3.91
CA TYR A 34 -2.45 -1.72 -4.62
C TYR A 34 -1.49 -1.17 -3.58
N ALA A 35 -0.25 -1.63 -3.58
CA ALA A 35 0.81 -1.18 -2.70
C ALA A 35 1.91 -0.52 -3.52
N ASP A 36 2.51 0.52 -2.94
CA ASP A 36 3.59 1.31 -3.53
C ASP A 36 4.48 1.86 -2.42
N SER A 37 5.74 2.17 -2.72
CA SER A 37 6.66 2.78 -1.76
C SER A 37 7.58 3.84 -2.37
N ASP A 38 7.66 5.00 -1.71
CA ASP A 38 8.56 6.07 -2.10
C ASP A 38 9.96 5.84 -1.50
N TRP A 39 10.80 5.04 -2.17
CA TRP A 39 12.15 4.76 -1.68
C TRP A 39 13.04 6.01 -1.62
N ALA A 40 13.65 6.23 -0.45
CA ALA A 40 14.66 7.28 -0.18
C ALA A 40 14.21 8.73 -0.47
N SER A 41 12.91 9.02 -0.39
CA SER A 41 12.37 10.38 -0.61
C SER A 41 12.73 11.39 0.50
N ASP A 42 13.11 10.90 1.69
CA ASP A 42 13.51 11.71 2.84
C ASP A 42 15.04 11.70 3.06
N ILE A 43 15.70 12.82 2.76
CA ILE A 43 17.17 12.99 2.88
C ILE A 43 17.61 13.04 4.36
N THR A 44 16.71 13.40 5.27
CA THR A 44 17.00 13.59 6.70
C THR A 44 17.02 12.27 7.47
N ASP A 45 15.98 11.44 7.32
CA ASP A 45 15.86 10.18 8.09
C ASP A 45 16.06 8.92 7.24
N ARG A 46 16.20 9.05 5.91
CA ARG A 46 16.26 7.92 4.93
C ARG A 46 15.04 6.99 5.00
N LYS A 47 13.98 7.36 5.72
CA LYS A 47 12.76 6.57 5.86
C LYS A 47 11.91 6.71 4.62
N THR A 48 11.42 5.56 4.15
CA THR A 48 10.52 5.46 3.01
C THR A 48 9.07 5.62 3.49
N TYR A 49 8.19 6.11 2.63
CA TYR A 49 6.76 6.11 2.85
C TYR A 49 6.12 4.97 2.06
N SER A 50 5.32 4.14 2.72
CA SER A 50 4.48 3.15 2.07
C SER A 50 3.12 3.77 1.76
N GLY A 51 2.59 3.46 0.58
CA GLY A 51 1.22 3.72 0.17
C GLY A 51 0.46 2.41 -0.04
N CYS A 52 -0.80 2.39 0.37
CA CYS A 52 -1.74 1.32 0.01
C CYS A 52 -3.08 1.93 -0.38
N VAL A 53 -3.75 1.36 -1.39
CA VAL A 53 -5.13 1.69 -1.77
C VAL A 53 -5.90 0.39 -1.97
N LEU A 54 -6.99 0.23 -1.23
CA LEU A 54 -7.90 -0.90 -1.35
C LEU A 54 -9.16 -0.48 -2.09
N LYS A 55 -9.50 -1.25 -3.13
CA LYS A 55 -10.68 -1.04 -3.95
C LYS A 55 -11.66 -2.19 -3.81
N PHE A 56 -12.93 -1.86 -3.62
CA PHE A 56 -14.05 -2.80 -3.64
C PHE A 56 -15.13 -2.29 -4.59
N ALA A 57 -15.74 -3.18 -5.38
CA ALA A 57 -16.69 -2.80 -6.43
C ALA A 57 -16.16 -1.69 -7.38
N ASP A 58 -14.84 -1.70 -7.65
CA ASP A 58 -14.10 -0.70 -8.44
C ASP A 58 -13.97 0.71 -7.81
N GLY A 59 -14.55 0.92 -6.62
CA GLY A 59 -14.36 2.15 -5.84
C GLY A 59 -13.25 1.99 -4.81
N ALA A 60 -12.42 3.03 -4.60
CA ALA A 60 -11.48 3.05 -3.49
C ALA A 60 -12.25 3.22 -2.17
N ILE A 61 -12.06 2.29 -1.23
CA ILE A 61 -12.78 2.29 0.06
C ILE A 61 -11.84 2.48 1.25
N SER A 62 -10.56 2.19 1.07
CA SER A 62 -9.53 2.47 2.07
C SER A 62 -8.22 2.87 1.40
N TRP A 63 -7.47 3.76 2.03
CA TRP A 63 -6.16 4.17 1.57
C TRP A 63 -5.32 4.64 2.75
N GLU A 64 -4.04 4.31 2.72
CA GLU A 64 -3.07 4.73 3.72
C GLU A 64 -1.81 5.26 3.01
N SER A 65 -1.23 6.31 3.58
CA SER A 65 0.14 6.74 3.27
C SER A 65 0.86 6.94 4.59
N LYS A 66 1.87 6.12 4.85
CA LYS A 66 2.49 6.01 6.16
C LYS A 66 4.00 5.89 6.06
N ARG A 67 4.68 6.58 6.94
CA ARG A 67 6.14 6.45 7.08
C ARG A 67 6.48 5.07 7.62
N GLN A 68 7.38 4.37 6.96
CA GLN A 68 7.86 3.07 7.41
C GLN A 68 8.55 3.20 8.78
N HIS A 69 8.30 2.23 9.66
CA HIS A 69 8.89 2.22 11.00
C HIS A 69 10.40 1.98 10.96
N CYS A 70 10.84 1.15 10.02
CA CYS A 70 12.25 0.84 9.76
C CYS A 70 12.77 1.57 8.51
N VAL A 71 14.09 1.68 8.42
CA VAL A 71 14.79 2.13 7.21
C VAL A 71 14.98 0.90 6.32
N ALA A 72 14.38 0.92 5.13
CA ALA A 72 14.61 -0.10 4.12
C ALA A 72 16.01 0.05 3.51
N LEU A 73 16.72 -1.07 3.31
CA LEU A 73 18.08 -1.07 2.76
C LEU A 73 18.10 -1.09 1.22
N SER A 74 16.93 -1.27 0.59
CA SER A 74 16.75 -1.24 -0.87
C SER A 74 15.32 -0.84 -1.22
N SER A 75 15.10 -0.41 -2.47
CA SER A 75 13.74 -0.16 -2.98
C SER A 75 12.88 -1.42 -2.94
N THR A 76 13.46 -2.58 -3.27
CA THR A 76 12.79 -3.87 -3.16
C THR A 76 12.30 -4.17 -1.74
N GLU A 77 13.11 -3.88 -0.72
CA GLU A 77 12.72 -4.05 0.68
C GLU A 77 11.61 -3.07 1.09
N ALA A 78 11.68 -1.82 0.63
CA ALA A 78 10.64 -0.83 0.88
C ALA A 78 9.29 -1.27 0.29
N GLU A 79 9.30 -1.75 -0.96
CA GLU A 79 8.13 -2.28 -1.65
C GLU A 79 7.55 -3.51 -0.94
N TYR A 80 8.42 -4.39 -0.47
CA TYR A 80 8.02 -5.56 0.29
C TYR A 80 7.35 -5.18 1.63
N ILE A 81 7.89 -4.19 2.34
CA ILE A 81 7.27 -3.64 3.56
C ILE A 81 5.90 -3.03 3.24
N ALA A 82 5.78 -2.28 2.14
CA ALA A 82 4.50 -1.71 1.70
C ALA A 82 3.47 -2.80 1.38
N LEU A 83 3.86 -3.87 0.68
CA LEU A 83 3.01 -5.03 0.43
C LEU A 83 2.57 -5.71 1.72
N SER A 84 3.46 -5.87 2.71
CA SER A 84 3.13 -6.47 4.01
C SER A 84 2.11 -5.63 4.79
N GLU A 85 2.29 -4.31 4.86
CA GLU A 85 1.31 -3.42 5.51
C GLU A 85 -0.05 -3.43 4.79
N CYS A 86 -0.03 -3.39 3.44
CA CYS A 86 -1.25 -3.46 2.63
C CYS A 86 -1.97 -4.80 2.81
N ALA A 87 -1.24 -5.91 2.96
CA ALA A 87 -1.82 -7.22 3.26
C ALA A 87 -2.53 -7.26 4.63
N LYS A 88 -1.99 -6.59 5.66
CA LYS A 88 -2.65 -6.49 6.98
C LYS A 88 -3.98 -5.76 6.86
N GLU A 89 -4.01 -4.67 6.10
CA GLU A 89 -5.24 -3.90 5.84
C GLU A 89 -6.27 -4.71 5.05
N ILE A 90 -5.83 -5.49 4.06
CA ILE A 90 -6.68 -6.44 3.32
C ILE A 90 -7.31 -7.46 4.26
N VAL A 91 -6.53 -8.09 5.14
CA VAL A 91 -7.04 -9.09 6.10
C VAL A 91 -8.09 -8.48 7.01
N TYR A 92 -7.83 -7.28 7.53
CA TYR A 92 -8.80 -6.54 8.35
C TYR A 92 -10.10 -6.28 7.58
N LEU A 93 -9.99 -5.72 6.37
CA LEU A 93 -11.16 -5.32 5.59
C LEU A 93 -11.97 -6.52 5.08
N ARG A 94 -11.31 -7.64 4.76
CA ARG A 94 -12.00 -8.90 4.42
C ARG A 94 -12.84 -9.40 5.59
N ARG A 95 -12.27 -9.43 6.80
CA ARG A 95 -13.01 -9.85 8.01
C ARG A 95 -14.23 -8.95 8.22
N PHE A 96 -14.03 -7.64 8.15
CA PHE A 96 -15.12 -6.67 8.27
C PHE A 96 -16.22 -6.86 7.21
N LEU A 97 -15.85 -7.05 5.94
CA LEU A 97 -16.83 -7.27 4.87
C LEU A 97 -17.57 -8.60 5.02
N ASN A 98 -16.88 -9.65 5.43
CA ASN A 98 -17.50 -10.96 5.69
C ASN A 98 -18.51 -10.88 6.83
N GLU A 99 -18.19 -10.17 7.92
CA GLU A 99 -19.13 -9.91 9.02
C GLU A 99 -20.32 -9.04 8.57
N LEU A 100 -20.07 -8.01 7.77
CA LEU A 100 -21.12 -7.08 7.32
C LEU A 100 -22.16 -7.74 6.40
N TYR A 101 -21.71 -8.66 5.54
CA TYR A 101 -22.55 -9.32 4.54
C TYR A 101 -22.94 -10.75 4.91
N ASP A 102 -22.56 -11.24 6.09
CA ASP A 102 -22.72 -12.63 6.53
C ASP A 102 -22.20 -13.63 5.48
N LEU A 103 -20.99 -13.35 4.97
CA LEU A 103 -20.34 -14.13 3.92
C LEU A 103 -19.22 -15.01 4.50
N LEU A 104 -19.07 -16.20 3.91
CA LEU A 104 -17.91 -17.08 4.09
C LEU A 104 -17.00 -17.00 2.86
N ASP A 105 -16.66 -15.78 2.41
CA ASP A 105 -15.69 -15.64 1.33
C ASP A 105 -14.27 -15.93 1.85
N GLU A 106 -13.73 -17.07 1.43
CA GLU A 106 -12.35 -17.48 1.68
C GLU A 106 -11.43 -17.25 0.47
N THR A 107 -11.94 -16.67 -0.62
CA THR A 107 -11.13 -16.45 -1.82
C THR A 107 -9.99 -15.45 -1.54
N PRO A 108 -8.72 -15.78 -1.87
CA PRO A 108 -7.62 -14.85 -1.63
C PRO A 108 -7.82 -13.52 -2.37
N THR A 109 -7.51 -12.42 -1.68
CA THR A 109 -7.52 -11.09 -2.29
C THR A 109 -6.21 -10.81 -3.01
N VAL A 110 -6.30 -10.30 -4.22
CA VAL A 110 -5.13 -9.95 -5.02
C VAL A 110 -4.59 -8.58 -4.58
N ALA A 111 -3.30 -8.53 -4.29
CA ALA A 111 -2.54 -7.30 -4.07
C ALA A 111 -1.55 -7.07 -5.23
N PHE A 112 -1.54 -5.86 -5.78
CA PHE A 112 -0.65 -5.45 -6.86
C PHE A 112 0.46 -4.54 -6.32
N SER A 113 1.67 -4.68 -6.86
CA SER A 113 2.81 -3.75 -6.72
C SER A 113 3.53 -3.71 -8.06
N ASP A 114 4.23 -2.63 -8.37
CA ASP A 114 5.01 -2.50 -9.60
C ASP A 114 6.40 -3.18 -9.50
N SER A 115 6.82 -3.57 -8.29
CA SER A 115 8.12 -4.18 -8.02
C SER A 115 8.12 -5.69 -8.21
N GLN A 116 8.57 -6.13 -9.39
CA GLN A 116 8.74 -7.56 -9.70
C GLN A 116 9.69 -8.26 -8.71
N ALA A 117 10.69 -7.55 -8.19
CA ALA A 117 11.62 -8.10 -7.22
C ALA A 117 10.93 -8.37 -5.87
N ALA A 118 10.06 -7.45 -5.41
CA ALA A 118 9.29 -7.64 -4.19
C ALA A 118 8.25 -8.76 -4.37
N GLN A 119 7.58 -8.83 -5.52
CA GLN A 119 6.67 -9.93 -5.83
C GLN A 119 7.36 -11.30 -5.79
N LYS A 120 8.56 -11.41 -6.35
CA LYS A 120 9.37 -12.64 -6.30
C LYS A 120 9.75 -13.03 -4.88
N LEU A 121 10.08 -12.04 -4.03
CA LEU A 121 10.38 -12.26 -2.61
C LEU A 121 9.17 -12.78 -1.84
N VAL A 122 7.96 -12.30 -2.15
CA VAL A 122 6.71 -12.81 -1.56
C VAL A 122 6.45 -14.26 -1.97
N GLN A 123 6.69 -14.60 -3.25
CA GLN A 123 6.40 -15.94 -3.78
C GLN A 123 7.45 -16.99 -3.40
N ASN A 124 8.71 -16.58 -3.29
CA ASN A 124 9.83 -17.43 -2.92
C ASN A 124 10.60 -16.79 -1.76
N PRO A 125 10.20 -17.07 -0.51
CA PRO A 125 10.93 -16.61 0.66
C PRO A 125 12.30 -17.29 0.82
N ILE A 126 12.72 -18.14 -0.13
CA ILE A 126 13.96 -18.90 -0.07
C ILE A 126 15.15 -17.94 0.12
N PHE A 127 15.74 -18.08 1.29
CA PHE A 127 16.71 -17.21 1.93
C PHE A 127 17.87 -16.79 1.04
N HIS A 128 18.01 -15.49 0.82
CA HIS A 128 19.31 -14.88 0.60
C HIS A 128 19.84 -14.35 1.94
N PRO A 129 21.15 -14.42 2.23
CA PRO A 129 21.75 -13.85 3.45
C PRO A 129 21.39 -12.37 3.69
N ARG A 130 20.97 -11.66 2.63
CA ARG A 130 20.57 -10.24 2.63
C ARG A 130 19.08 -9.99 2.95
N THR A 131 18.25 -11.01 3.18
CA THR A 131 16.81 -10.84 3.44
C THR A 131 16.37 -11.34 4.82
N LYS A 132 17.28 -11.92 5.62
CA LYS A 132 17.00 -12.42 6.98
C LYS A 132 16.41 -11.37 7.93
N HIS A 133 16.79 -10.09 7.78
CA HIS A 133 16.29 -9.02 8.65
C HIS A 133 14.85 -8.58 8.31
N ILE A 134 14.34 -8.98 7.14
CA ILE A 134 13.00 -8.65 6.65
C ILE A 134 11.97 -9.64 7.21
N ASP A 135 12.34 -10.92 7.32
CA ASP A 135 11.49 -12.03 7.79
C ASP A 135 10.97 -11.81 9.22
N ILE A 136 11.81 -11.34 10.14
CA ILE A 136 11.41 -11.06 11.54
C ILE A 136 10.36 -9.93 11.64
N ARG A 137 10.21 -9.09 10.61
CA ARG A 137 9.44 -7.83 10.70
C ARG A 137 8.15 -7.82 9.89
N CYS A 138 8.09 -8.59 8.82
CA CYS A 138 7.05 -8.50 7.79
C CYS A 138 6.25 -9.80 7.60
N HIS A 139 6.51 -10.82 8.42
CA HIS A 139 5.75 -12.07 8.54
C HIS A 139 5.18 -12.21 9.95
#